data_AF-A0A956SW29-F1
#
_entry.id   AF-A0A956SW29-F1
#
_cell.length_a   1.000
_cell.length_b   1.000
_cell.length_c   1.000
_cell.angle_alpha   90.00
_cell.angle_beta   90.00
_cell.angle_gamma   90.00
#
_symmetry.space_group_name_H-M   'P 1'
#
loop_
_entity.id
_entity.type
_entity.pdbx_description
1 polymer ?
#
loop_
_entity_poly.entity_id
_entity_poly.type
_entity_poly.pdbx_seq_one_letter_code
_entity_poly.pdbx_strand_id
1 'polypeptide(L)' 'MEKIDTKVTKLDFAASEPLSQEDRNFLGSVDPEKRLMAAVLMDAIKTFLKYRTSKDPRESVIYQETREWLFGDEDQ' A
#
# COMPACT_ATOMS: atom_id res chain seq x y z
N MET A 1 -8.12 15.71 -29.73
CA MET A 1 -8.95 15.76 -28.50
C MET A 1 -9.16 14.32 -28.06
N GLU A 2 -8.25 13.82 -27.24
CA GLU A 2 -8.23 12.44 -26.75
C GLU A 2 -9.00 12.41 -25.43
N LYS A 3 -10.01 11.55 -25.33
CA LYS A 3 -10.89 11.45 -24.16
C LYS A 3 -10.18 10.64 -23.09
N ILE A 4 -9.70 11.31 -22.05
CA ILE A 4 -9.22 10.65 -20.83
C ILE A 4 -10.46 10.20 -20.05
N ASP A 5 -10.79 8.91 -20.17
CA ASP A 5 -11.91 8.31 -19.46
C ASP A 5 -11.61 8.32 -17.96
N THR A 6 -12.28 9.22 -17.27
CA THR A 6 -12.08 9.52 -15.85
C THR A 6 -12.91 8.55 -15.04
N LYS A 7 -12.37 7.37 -14.73
CA LYS A 7 -12.97 6.45 -13.75
C LYS A 7 -11.91 5.69 -12.95
N VAL A 8 -11.37 6.34 -11.92
CA VAL A 8 -10.85 5.62 -10.74
C VAL A 8 -11.46 6.29 -9.50
N THR A 9 -12.77 6.11 -9.37
CA THR A 9 -13.53 6.49 -8.17
C THR A 9 -13.74 5.26 -7.31
N LYS A 10 -13.41 5.41 -6.02
CA LYS A 10 -13.68 4.51 -4.88
C LYS A 10 -12.89 3.21 -4.83
N LEU A 11 -11.79 3.27 -4.08
CA LEU A 11 -11.20 2.11 -3.43
C LEU A 11 -12.02 1.80 -2.15
N ASP A 12 -13.15 1.12 -2.34
CA ASP A 12 -13.91 0.53 -1.24
C ASP A 12 -13.19 -0.76 -0.79
N PHE A 13 -12.18 -0.64 0.09
CA PHE A 13 -11.40 -1.77 0.63
C PHE A 13 -12.11 -2.50 1.78
N ALA A 14 -13.37 -2.86 1.58
CA ALA A 14 -14.09 -3.76 2.47
C ALA A 14 -14.36 -5.07 1.72
N ALA A 15 -13.73 -6.14 2.20
CA ALA A 15 -13.58 -7.46 1.58
C ALA A 15 -12.44 -7.52 0.53
N SER A 16 -11.35 -8.22 0.87
CA SER A 16 -10.38 -8.67 -0.12
C SER A 16 -11.12 -9.51 -1.16
N GLU A 17 -11.37 -8.94 -2.33
CA GLU A 17 -11.83 -9.72 -3.47
C GLU A 17 -10.83 -10.87 -3.69
N PRO A 18 -11.31 -12.10 -3.95
CA PRO A 18 -10.41 -13.19 -4.28
C PRO A 18 -9.60 -12.81 -5.52
N LEU A 19 -8.27 -12.87 -5.40
CA LEU A 19 -7.34 -12.58 -6.50
C LEU A 19 -7.82 -13.23 -7.80
N SER A 20 -7.76 -12.48 -8.90
CA SER A 20 -8.18 -12.98 -10.21
C SER A 20 -7.33 -14.19 -10.61
N GLN A 21 -7.86 -15.02 -11.52
CA GLN A 21 -7.14 -16.21 -11.98
C GLN A 21 -5.79 -15.84 -12.65
N GLU A 22 -5.71 -14.68 -13.29
CA GLU A 22 -4.49 -14.14 -13.90
C GLU A 22 -3.46 -13.71 -12.84
N ASP A 23 -3.90 -13.04 -11.77
CA ASP A 23 -3.04 -12.67 -10.62
C ASP A 23 -2.51 -13.92 -9.91
N ARG A 24 -3.34 -14.95 -9.76
CA ARG A 24 -2.94 -16.25 -9.19
C ARG A 24 -1.91 -16.95 -10.05
N ASN A 25 -2.05 -16.91 -11.37
CA ASN A 25 -1.09 -17.51 -12.30
C ASN A 25 0.24 -16.74 -12.31
N PHE A 26 0.20 -15.40 -12.30
CA PHE A 26 1.39 -14.57 -12.15
C PHE A 26 2.12 -14.90 -10.83
N LEU A 27 1.42 -14.89 -9.70
CA LEU A 27 1.98 -15.25 -8.40
C LEU A 27 2.45 -16.71 -8.32
N GLY A 28 1.86 -17.63 -9.10
CA GLY A 28 2.33 -19.02 -9.23
C GLY A 28 3.72 -19.12 -9.88
N SER A 29 4.09 -18.14 -10.71
CA SER A 29 5.39 -18.03 -11.38
C SER A 29 6.42 -17.17 -10.64
N VAL A 30 6.00 -16.50 -9.56
CA VAL A 30 6.86 -15.64 -8.75
C VAL A 30 7.51 -16.48 -7.65
N ASP A 31 8.83 -16.37 -7.55
CA ASP A 31 9.66 -16.99 -6.51
C ASP A 31 9.01 -16.81 -5.12
N PRO A 32 8.89 -17.84 -4.27
CA PRO A 32 8.27 -17.73 -2.95
C PRO A 32 8.77 -16.54 -2.13
N GLU A 33 10.06 -16.23 -2.24
CA GLU A 33 10.74 -15.10 -1.62
C GLU A 33 10.18 -13.75 -2.09
N LYS A 34 9.94 -13.62 -3.41
CA LYS A 34 9.34 -12.40 -3.98
C LYS A 34 7.90 -12.22 -3.54
N ARG A 35 7.13 -13.30 -3.40
CA ARG A 35 5.76 -13.25 -2.85
C ARG A 35 5.75 -12.80 -1.39
N LEU A 36 6.66 -13.34 -0.58
CA LEU A 36 6.81 -12.94 0.82
C LEU A 36 7.18 -11.46 0.91
N MET A 37 8.16 -11.00 0.12
CA MET A 37 8.57 -9.60 0.09
C MET A 37 7.41 -8.68 -0.30
N ALA A 38 6.62 -9.04 -1.31
CA ALA A 38 5.43 -8.28 -1.69
C ALA A 38 4.40 -8.24 -0.55
N ALA A 39 4.16 -9.35 0.14
CA ALA A 39 3.25 -9.40 1.29
C ALA A 39 3.70 -8.48 2.42
N VAL A 40 4.99 -8.50 2.75
CA VAL A 40 5.59 -7.62 3.77
C VAL A 40 5.45 -6.15 3.38
N LEU A 41 5.74 -5.79 2.12
CA LEU A 41 5.60 -4.41 1.64
C LEU A 41 4.14 -3.93 1.68
N MET A 42 3.20 -4.78 1.27
CA MET A 42 1.77 -4.46 1.34
C MET A 42 1.31 -4.24 2.78
N ASP A 43 1.78 -5.05 3.72
CA ASP A 43 1.44 -4.90 5.14
C ASP A 43 2.04 -3.62 5.74
N ALA A 44 3.29 -3.30 5.39
CA ALA A 44 3.95 -2.05 5.79
C ALA A 44 3.17 -0.82 5.31
N ILE A 45 2.77 -0.79 4.03
CA ILE A 45 1.97 0.30 3.46
C ILE A 45 0.62 0.43 4.19
N LYS A 46 -0.08 -0.68 4.43
CA LYS A 46 -1.35 -0.69 5.16
C LYS A 46 -1.19 -0.14 6.57
N THR A 47 -0.14 -0.54 7.28
CA THR A 47 0.15 -0.08 8.63
C THR A 47 0.47 1.42 8.66
N PHE A 48 1.30 1.89 7.73
CA PHE A 48 1.61 3.31 7.60
C PHE A 48 0.34 4.15 7.34
N LEU A 49 -0.51 3.72 6.40
CA LEU A 49 -1.76 4.40 6.08
C LEU A 49 -2.76 4.37 7.25
N LYS A 50 -2.80 3.28 8.02
CA LYS A 50 -3.61 3.19 9.24
C LYS A 50 -3.19 4.24 10.26
N TYR A 51 -1.88 4.39 10.50
CA TYR A 51 -1.37 5.32 11.51
C TYR A 51 -1.50 6.79 11.10
N ARG A 52 -1.56 7.10 9.79
CA ARG A 52 -1.82 8.45 9.27
C ARG A 52 -3.04 9.14 9.90
N THR A 53 -4.08 8.38 10.20
CA THR A 53 -5.35 8.91 10.75
C THR A 53 -5.62 8.42 12.17
N SER A 54 -4.64 7.83 12.84
CA SER A 54 -4.82 7.33 14.20
C SER A 54 -4.96 8.49 15.20
N LYS A 55 -5.78 8.26 16.24
CA LYS A 55 -5.91 9.16 17.39
C LYS A 55 -5.02 8.76 18.56
N ASP A 56 -4.36 7.60 18.46
CA ASP A 56 -3.41 7.16 19.47
C ASP A 56 -2.12 7.99 19.34
N PRO A 57 -1.68 8.67 20.41
CA PRO A 57 -0.49 9.52 20.37
C PRO A 57 0.78 8.77 19.94
N ARG A 58 0.93 7.50 20.35
CA ARG A 58 2.08 6.68 20.00
C ARG A 58 2.08 6.32 18.52
N GLU A 59 0.93 5.93 17.98
CA GLU A 59 0.80 5.62 16.55
C GLU A 59 1.04 6.86 15.69
N SER A 60 0.61 8.04 16.14
CA SER A 60 0.88 9.32 15.48
C SER A 60 2.38 9.65 15.43
N VAL A 61 3.11 9.45 16.53
CA VAL A 61 4.58 9.65 16.55
C VAL A 61 5.27 8.73 15.56
N ILE A 62 4.93 7.42 15.57
CA ILE A 62 5.49 6.43 14.64
C ILE A 62 5.22 6.84 13.18
N TYR A 63 4.02 7.34 12.89
CA TYR A 63 3.68 7.83 11.55
C TYR A 63 4.56 9.02 11.13
N GLN A 64 4.76 10.02 12.00
CA GLN A 64 5.59 11.19 11.66
C GLN A 64 7.05 10.81 11.45
N GLU A 65 7.64 10.03 12.37
CA GLU A 65 9.02 9.54 12.23
C GLU A 65 9.21 8.77 10.91
N THR A 66 8.25 7.90 10.57
CA THR A 66 8.31 7.13 9.32
C THR A 66 8.15 8.02 8.10
N ARG A 67 7.30 9.05 8.17
CA ARG A 67 7.10 10.01 7.08
C ARG A 67 8.36 10.85 6.85
N GLU A 68 8.99 11.33 7.92
CA GLU A 68 10.26 12.05 7.87
C GLU A 68 11.36 11.17 7.29
N TRP A 69 11.43 9.89 7.67
CA TRP A 69 12.41 8.97 7.08
C TRP A 69 12.18 8.70 5.58
N LEU A 70 10.91 8.59 5.14
CA LEU A 70 10.59 8.30 3.73
C LEU A 70 10.73 9.51 2.80
N PHE A 71 10.46 10.72 3.29
CA PHE A 71 10.30 11.93 2.47
C PHE A 71 11.07 13.16 2.98
N GLY A 72 11.86 13.03 4.05
CA GLY A 72 12.51 14.16 4.74
C GLY A 72 13.71 14.76 3.99
N ASP A 73 14.27 14.04 3.02
CA ASP A 73 15.46 14.46 2.27
C ASP A 73 15.12 15.07 0.88
N GLU A 74 13.84 15.31 0.55
CA GLU A 74 13.44 15.84 -0.76
C GLU A 74 13.68 17.37 -0.95
N ASP A 75 14.27 18.06 0.04
CA ASP A 75 14.49 19.52 0.03
C ASP A 75 15.97 19.97 0.27
N GLN A 76 16.98 19.25 -0.25
CA GLN A 76 18.37 19.76 -0.33
C GLN A 76 18.97 19.76 -1.74
#